data_AF-A0A956AZA5-F1
#
_entry.id   AF-A0A956AZA5-F1
#
_cell.length_a   1.000
_cell.length_b   1.000
_cell.length_c   1.000
_cell.angle_alpha   90.00
_cell.angle_beta   90.00
_cell.angle_gamma   90.00
#
_symmetry.space_group_name_H-M   'P 1'
#
loop_
_entity.id
_entity.type
_entity.pdbx_description
1 polymer ?
#
loop_
_entity_poly.entity_id
_entity_poly.type
_entity_poly.pdbx_seq_one_letter_code
_entity_poly.pdbx_strand_id
1 'polypeptide(L)'
;HRRDVTLRRTRYDLRKAEARAHILEGFVIALDNIDRIIEIIRASATVDDARAGLMSEFGLSEIQATEILNMRLRRLTGLERAEIEAELAEVRATIEYLKSILDSDEKLLDVIEEELIAVRDQYGNPRRTTIVQDDAELNIEDLIPVEDMVVTVSHEGYIKRVPLAEYRTQHRGGRGKSGMSTKDTDFVEHVFVASTHAHMLFFTTEGRVFSERVFSLPAGSRTARGKPIVNVLPLEGDEKLAMVRALEDFTEGNFLFFATAKGQVKKTDLMAYSRIRSTGIKAIKLNDDDQLIAVRQTTGASHVILSTANGMSIRFDENDVRPMGRDSMGVRGIKLRDGDHVVGCVTFEPDDIDQTQTWLLSATEHGYGKRTTLENYYRRSEAEDGTVSFSVQGRGGYGLNDIHTGKRNGPVVGVALIEAEGDEYLIVTNGGVIIRARAAQVREVNRNTKGVRLINLGDDERVVSLARNPESEDEDESEATEDPRVVVAEADQELDDEGLTDDPELDEPELDDEPEDDLDDDDQGDDGDD
;
A
#
# COMPACT_ATOMS: atom_id res chain seq x y z
N HIS A 1 3.88 44.75 23.60
CA HIS A 1 2.87 45.74 23.17
C HIS A 1 1.71 45.88 24.18
N ARG A 2 0.82 44.88 24.38
CA ARG A 2 -0.39 45.01 25.23
C ARG A 2 -0.16 45.69 26.59
N ARG A 3 0.84 45.26 27.37
CA ARG A 3 1.26 45.88 28.66
C ARG A 3 1.41 47.41 28.62
N ASP A 4 2.01 47.97 27.57
CA ASP A 4 2.17 49.42 27.40
C ASP A 4 0.82 50.11 27.09
N VAL A 5 -0.03 49.50 26.26
CA VAL A 5 -1.39 49.99 25.99
C VAL A 5 -2.24 49.97 27.27
N THR A 6 -2.18 48.88 28.03
CA THR A 6 -2.88 48.74 29.33
C THR A 6 -2.39 49.79 30.33
N LEU A 7 -1.07 49.98 30.51
CA LEU A 7 -0.50 51.02 31.38
C LEU A 7 -0.95 52.43 30.97
N ARG A 8 -0.96 52.75 29.68
CA ARG A 8 -1.42 54.05 29.17
C ARG A 8 -2.91 54.28 29.44
N ARG A 9 -3.75 53.25 29.29
CA ARG A 9 -5.17 53.28 29.64
C ARG A 9 -5.37 53.50 31.14
N THR A 10 -4.79 52.65 31.99
CA THR A 10 -4.90 52.77 33.46
C THR A 10 -4.42 54.15 33.96
N ARG A 11 -3.35 54.71 33.39
CA ARG A 11 -2.88 56.10 33.68
C ARG A 11 -3.75 57.22 33.12
N TYR A 12 -4.59 56.94 32.13
CA TYR A 12 -5.59 57.90 31.62
C TYR A 12 -6.83 57.88 32.52
N ASP A 13 -7.36 56.70 32.80
CA ASP A 13 -8.55 56.53 33.63
C ASP A 13 -8.29 56.95 35.09
N LEU A 14 -7.10 56.70 35.63
CA LEU A 14 -6.69 57.17 36.96
C LEU A 14 -6.74 58.70 37.05
N ARG A 15 -6.13 59.42 36.11
CA ARG A 15 -6.15 60.89 36.10
C ARG A 15 -7.57 61.45 35.96
N LYS A 16 -8.42 60.77 35.20
CA LYS A 16 -9.84 61.13 35.06
C LYS A 16 -10.61 60.91 36.37
N ALA A 17 -10.35 59.81 37.08
CA ALA A 17 -10.94 59.51 38.37
C ALA A 17 -10.46 60.48 39.47
N GLU A 18 -9.16 60.77 39.54
CA GLU A 18 -8.57 61.73 40.49
C GLU A 18 -9.13 63.15 40.26
N ALA A 19 -9.25 63.60 39.01
CA ALA A 19 -9.89 64.88 38.69
C ALA A 19 -11.37 64.93 39.11
N ARG A 20 -12.09 63.80 39.04
CA ARG A 20 -13.49 63.70 39.49
C ARG A 20 -13.61 63.69 41.01
N ALA A 21 -12.80 62.89 41.71
CA ALA A 21 -12.75 62.85 43.17
C ALA A 21 -12.45 64.24 43.75
N HIS A 22 -11.46 64.95 43.20
CA HIS A 22 -11.10 66.31 43.60
C HIS A 22 -12.29 67.28 43.53
N ILE A 23 -13.12 67.23 42.48
CA ILE A 23 -14.34 68.06 42.37
C ILE A 23 -15.39 67.63 43.41
N LEU A 24 -15.61 66.33 43.59
CA LEU A 24 -16.56 65.78 44.57
C LEU A 24 -16.17 66.12 46.03
N GLU A 25 -14.87 66.09 46.35
CA GLU A 25 -14.34 66.53 47.65
C GLU A 25 -14.61 68.01 47.92
N GLY A 26 -14.48 68.86 46.89
CA GLY A 26 -14.90 70.26 46.96
C GLY A 26 -16.40 70.41 47.24
N PHE A 27 -17.25 69.59 46.62
CA PHE A 27 -18.69 69.58 46.91
C PHE A 27 -19.02 69.10 48.33
N VAL A 28 -18.34 68.08 48.87
CA VAL A 28 -18.56 67.64 50.26
C VAL A 28 -18.17 68.74 51.25
N ILE A 29 -16.98 69.34 51.11
CA ILE A 29 -16.54 70.49 51.91
C ILE A 29 -17.58 71.63 51.84
N ALA A 30 -18.14 71.87 50.66
CA ALA A 30 -19.13 72.93 50.46
C ALA A 30 -20.52 72.61 51.05
N LEU A 31 -20.94 71.34 51.05
CA LEU A 31 -22.20 70.90 51.64
C LEU A 31 -22.15 70.88 53.18
N ASP A 32 -20.98 70.63 53.77
CA ASP A 32 -20.77 70.71 55.22
C ASP A 32 -20.69 72.16 55.75
N ASN A 33 -20.33 73.12 54.91
CA ASN A 33 -20.11 74.53 55.29
C ASN A 33 -21.05 75.51 54.56
N ILE A 34 -22.23 75.03 54.13
CA ILE A 34 -23.07 75.71 53.13
C ILE A 34 -23.50 77.13 53.52
N ASP A 35 -23.90 77.36 54.78
CA ASP A 35 -24.32 78.70 55.24
C ASP A 35 -23.17 79.71 55.14
N ARG A 36 -21.95 79.29 55.53
CA ARG A 36 -20.75 80.13 55.48
C ARG A 36 -20.32 80.42 54.05
N ILE A 37 -20.48 79.47 53.13
CA ILE A 37 -20.27 79.67 51.69
C ILE A 37 -21.29 80.67 51.13
N ILE A 38 -22.56 80.60 51.54
CA ILE A 38 -23.59 81.56 51.13
C ILE A 38 -23.29 82.96 51.67
N GLU A 39 -22.74 83.11 52.88
CA GLU A 39 -22.26 84.39 53.39
C GLU A 39 -21.14 84.99 52.51
N ILE A 40 -20.10 84.22 52.20
CA ILE A 40 -18.96 84.65 51.38
C ILE A 40 -19.42 85.08 49.98
N ILE A 41 -20.28 84.27 49.34
CA ILE A 41 -20.83 84.57 48.00
C ILE A 41 -21.71 85.83 48.03
N ARG A 42 -22.48 86.08 49.11
CA ARG A 42 -23.32 87.29 49.25
C ARG A 42 -22.54 88.54 49.63
N ALA A 43 -21.39 88.41 50.30
CA ALA A 43 -20.53 89.53 50.67
C ALA A 43 -19.58 89.97 49.54
N SER A 44 -19.37 89.11 48.54
CA SER A 44 -18.48 89.35 47.39
C SER A 44 -19.12 90.25 46.34
N ALA A 45 -18.34 91.17 45.76
CA ALA A 45 -18.82 92.09 44.73
C ALA A 45 -18.82 91.47 43.33
N THR A 46 -17.91 90.54 43.05
CA THR A 46 -17.81 89.80 41.78
C THR A 46 -17.69 88.29 42.00
N VAL A 47 -17.84 87.52 40.91
CA VAL A 47 -17.65 86.06 40.90
C VAL A 47 -16.20 85.68 41.21
N ASP A 48 -15.24 86.51 40.81
CA ASP A 48 -13.82 86.25 41.04
C ASP A 48 -13.41 86.57 42.49
N ASP A 49 -14.00 87.59 43.11
CA ASP A 49 -13.88 87.83 44.57
C ASP A 49 -14.42 86.63 45.35
N ALA A 50 -15.59 86.12 44.95
CA ALA A 50 -16.21 84.95 45.60
C ALA A 50 -15.34 83.68 45.42
N ARG A 51 -14.76 83.47 44.23
CA ARG A 51 -13.82 82.36 44.00
C ARG A 51 -12.60 82.48 44.90
N ALA A 52 -11.97 83.66 44.96
CA ALA A 52 -10.81 83.92 45.81
C ALA A 52 -11.12 83.72 47.31
N GLY A 53 -12.28 84.17 47.78
CA GLY A 53 -12.75 83.94 49.15
C GLY A 53 -12.90 82.46 49.49
N LEU A 54 -13.56 81.69 48.63
CA LEU A 54 -13.74 80.24 48.82
C LEU A 54 -12.40 79.47 48.81
N MET A 55 -11.48 79.85 47.92
CA MET A 55 -10.13 79.28 47.89
C MET A 55 -9.35 79.61 49.17
N SER A 56 -9.41 80.86 49.65
CA SER A 56 -8.64 81.31 50.82
C SER A 56 -9.19 80.82 52.15
N GLU A 57 -10.49 80.61 52.30
CA GLU A 57 -11.11 80.23 53.59
C GLU A 57 -11.21 78.71 53.77
N PHE A 58 -11.45 77.96 52.69
CA PHE A 58 -11.61 76.49 52.74
C PHE A 58 -10.44 75.71 52.10
N GLY A 59 -9.38 76.39 51.64
CA GLY A 59 -8.22 75.76 51.00
C GLY A 59 -8.54 75.12 49.63
N LEU A 60 -9.65 75.51 49.01
CA LEU A 60 -10.13 74.96 47.75
C LEU A 60 -9.25 75.40 46.57
N SER A 61 -9.15 74.52 45.56
CA SER A 61 -8.58 74.88 44.26
C SER A 61 -9.50 75.79 43.45
N GLU A 62 -8.94 76.46 42.44
CA GLU A 62 -9.68 77.30 41.49
C GLU A 62 -10.79 76.51 40.75
N ILE A 63 -10.53 75.24 40.43
CA ILE A 63 -11.47 74.34 39.77
C ILE A 63 -12.62 73.99 40.71
N GLN A 64 -12.33 73.57 41.95
CA GLN A 64 -13.36 73.26 42.95
C GLN A 64 -14.21 74.49 43.25
N ALA A 65 -13.60 75.65 43.51
CA ALA A 65 -14.31 76.90 43.80
C ALA A 65 -15.21 77.32 42.63
N THR A 66 -14.76 77.16 41.38
CA THR A 66 -15.58 77.43 40.19
C THR A 66 -16.76 76.46 40.07
N GLU A 67 -16.55 75.17 40.30
CA GLU A 67 -17.63 74.18 40.27
C GLU A 67 -18.64 74.35 41.41
N ILE A 68 -18.20 74.79 42.59
CA ILE A 68 -19.07 75.16 43.72
C ILE A 68 -19.93 76.38 43.37
N LEU A 69 -19.37 77.40 42.71
CA LEU A 69 -20.13 78.55 42.20
C LEU A 69 -21.13 78.15 41.09
N ASN A 70 -20.85 77.09 40.33
CA ASN A 70 -21.76 76.49 39.35
C ASN A 70 -22.85 75.58 39.98
N MET A 71 -22.84 75.35 41.30
CA MET A 71 -23.74 74.42 41.97
C MET A 71 -25.20 74.89 41.94
N ARG A 72 -26.13 73.96 41.68
CA ARG A 72 -27.58 74.21 41.72
C ARG A 72 -28.15 73.87 43.09
N LEU A 73 -29.03 74.73 43.63
CA LEU A 73 -29.66 74.58 44.96
C LEU A 73 -30.34 73.22 45.23
N ARG A 74 -30.74 72.47 44.20
CA ARG A 74 -31.27 71.10 44.32
C ARG A 74 -30.28 70.13 45.00
N ARG A 75 -28.97 70.34 44.83
CA ARG A 75 -27.90 69.53 45.46
C ARG A 75 -27.81 69.67 46.98
N LEU A 76 -28.50 70.65 47.57
CA LEU A 76 -28.60 70.83 49.02
C LEU A 76 -29.62 69.88 49.67
N THR A 77 -30.34 69.08 48.88
CA THR A 77 -31.23 68.05 49.43
C THR A 77 -30.43 66.85 49.94
N GLY A 78 -30.84 66.25 51.06
CA GLY A 78 -30.11 65.14 51.69
C GLY A 78 -29.91 63.91 50.80
N LEU A 79 -30.78 63.72 49.80
CA LEU A 79 -30.62 62.65 48.80
C LEU A 79 -29.47 62.94 47.83
N GLU A 80 -29.38 64.15 47.26
CA GLU A 80 -28.28 64.50 46.35
C GLU A 80 -26.94 64.66 47.09
N ARG A 81 -26.96 65.02 48.37
CA ARG A 81 -25.78 64.92 49.24
C ARG A 81 -25.32 63.47 49.36
N ALA A 82 -26.22 62.53 49.67
CA ALA A 82 -25.88 61.11 49.79
C ALA A 82 -25.40 60.51 48.45
N GLU A 83 -25.96 60.96 47.31
CA GLU A 83 -25.46 60.60 45.97
C GLU A 83 -24.02 61.09 45.73
N ILE A 84 -23.68 62.33 46.13
CA ILE A 84 -22.32 62.89 46.01
C ILE A 84 -21.32 62.15 46.93
N GLU A 85 -21.72 61.82 48.17
CA GLU A 85 -20.89 61.05 49.11
C GLU A 85 -20.67 59.61 48.62
N ALA A 86 -21.69 58.98 48.03
CA ALA A 86 -21.59 57.65 47.41
C ALA A 86 -20.72 57.66 46.15
N GLU A 87 -20.89 58.64 45.25
CA GLU A 87 -20.04 58.79 44.06
C GLU A 87 -18.57 59.00 44.46
N LEU A 88 -18.31 59.80 45.50
CA LEU A 88 -16.94 59.99 46.00
C LEU A 88 -16.34 58.69 46.55
N ALA A 89 -17.12 57.86 47.24
CA ALA A 89 -16.67 56.55 47.73
C ALA A 89 -16.34 55.59 46.58
N GLU A 90 -17.20 55.49 45.57
CA GLU A 90 -16.99 54.65 44.38
C GLU A 90 -15.78 55.09 43.56
N VAL A 91 -15.63 56.41 43.34
CA VAL A 91 -14.47 56.96 42.61
C VAL A 91 -13.17 56.78 43.41
N ARG A 92 -13.20 56.88 44.75
CA ARG A 92 -12.02 56.58 45.60
C ARG A 92 -11.62 55.10 45.54
N ALA A 93 -12.57 54.16 45.62
CA ALA A 93 -12.29 52.74 45.43
C ALA A 93 -11.72 52.44 44.02
N THR A 94 -12.23 53.13 43.00
CA THR A 94 -11.71 53.06 41.62
C THR A 94 -10.27 53.57 41.53
N ILE A 95 -9.94 54.69 42.19
CA ILE A 95 -8.57 55.24 42.26
C ILE A 95 -7.60 54.25 42.94
N GLU A 96 -8.02 53.64 44.05
CA GLU A 96 -7.21 52.64 44.77
C GLU A 96 -6.96 51.39 43.92
N TYR A 97 -8.00 50.86 43.27
CA TYR A 97 -7.89 49.73 42.33
C TYR A 97 -6.91 50.04 41.19
N LEU A 98 -7.09 51.18 40.50
CA LEU A 98 -6.24 51.60 39.38
C LEU A 98 -4.78 51.83 39.80
N LYS A 99 -4.53 52.39 40.99
CA LYS A 99 -3.17 52.50 41.55
C LYS A 99 -2.57 51.13 41.80
N SER A 100 -3.32 50.20 42.38
CA SER A 100 -2.82 48.84 42.64
C SER A 100 -2.44 48.04 41.37
N ILE A 101 -2.95 48.40 40.20
CA ILE A 101 -2.53 47.86 38.88
C ILE A 101 -1.26 48.53 38.36
N LEU A 102 -1.00 49.79 38.72
CA LEU A 102 0.23 50.50 38.34
C LEU A 102 1.42 50.15 39.25
N ASP A 103 1.15 49.80 40.50
CA ASP A 103 2.15 49.51 41.53
C ASP A 103 2.55 48.01 41.59
N SER A 104 1.76 47.11 40.99
CA SER A 104 2.06 45.67 40.90
C SER A 104 1.98 45.14 39.46
N ASP A 105 3.08 44.56 38.98
CA ASP A 105 3.15 43.96 37.65
C ASP A 105 2.39 42.62 37.58
N GLU A 106 2.21 41.94 38.71
CA GLU A 106 1.38 40.73 38.87
C GLU A 106 -0.09 41.06 38.58
N LYS A 107 -0.65 42.07 39.26
CA LYS A 107 -2.02 42.58 39.01
C LYS A 107 -2.23 43.09 37.58
N LEU A 108 -1.19 43.62 36.95
CA LEU A 108 -1.24 44.01 35.54
C LEU A 108 -1.31 42.80 34.61
N LEU A 109 -0.63 41.69 34.95
CA LEU A 109 -0.72 40.45 34.20
C LEU A 109 -2.08 39.78 34.40
N ASP A 110 -2.62 39.75 35.63
CA ASP A 110 -3.97 39.25 35.94
C ASP A 110 -5.03 39.93 35.04
N VAL A 111 -5.04 41.27 35.01
CA VAL A 111 -5.97 42.06 34.18
C VAL A 111 -5.76 41.83 32.68
N ILE A 112 -4.54 41.49 32.23
CA ILE A 112 -4.28 41.13 30.83
C ILE A 112 -4.73 39.70 30.52
N GLU A 113 -4.61 38.76 31.47
CA GLU A 113 -5.12 37.41 31.33
C GLU A 113 -6.66 37.39 31.29
N GLU A 114 -7.34 38.11 32.18
CA GLU A 114 -8.80 38.30 32.16
C GLU A 114 -9.27 38.86 30.80
N GLU A 115 -8.58 39.88 30.26
CA GLU A 115 -8.87 40.44 28.93
C GLU A 115 -8.65 39.44 27.80
N LEU A 116 -7.58 38.63 27.86
CA LEU A 116 -7.29 37.61 26.84
C LEU A 116 -8.28 36.44 26.90
N ILE A 117 -8.70 36.05 28.10
CA ILE A 117 -9.77 35.07 28.34
C ILE A 117 -11.10 35.59 27.77
N ALA A 118 -11.49 36.84 28.06
CA ALA A 118 -12.70 37.43 27.51
C ALA A 118 -12.68 37.48 25.97
N VAL A 119 -11.54 37.83 25.37
CA VAL A 119 -11.37 37.81 23.90
C VAL A 119 -11.42 36.39 23.34
N ARG A 120 -10.80 35.40 24.01
CA ARG A 120 -10.87 33.98 23.63
C ARG A 120 -12.31 33.48 23.65
N ASP A 121 -13.08 33.82 24.67
CA ASP A 121 -14.44 33.31 24.86
C ASP A 121 -15.48 34.04 24.00
N GLN A 122 -15.21 35.30 23.61
CA GLN A 122 -16.05 36.07 22.69
C GLN A 122 -15.79 35.77 21.20
N TYR A 123 -14.54 35.49 20.82
CA TYR A 123 -14.12 35.37 19.41
C TYR A 123 -13.51 34.01 19.03
N GLY A 124 -13.40 33.08 19.97
CA GLY A 124 -12.91 31.73 19.74
C GLY A 124 -13.79 30.94 18.77
N ASN A 125 -13.15 30.16 17.90
CA ASN A 125 -13.81 29.23 16.99
C ASN A 125 -13.09 27.86 17.02
N PRO A 126 -13.80 26.76 16.76
CA PRO A 126 -13.17 25.45 16.65
C PRO A 126 -12.20 25.43 15.48
N ARG A 127 -11.07 24.74 15.65
CA ARG A 127 -10.03 24.65 14.62
C ARG A 127 -10.59 23.99 13.35
N ARG A 128 -10.59 24.74 12.24
CA ARG A 128 -11.14 24.29 10.94
C ARG A 128 -10.27 23.27 10.20
N THR A 129 -9.03 23.07 10.62
CA THR A 129 -8.07 22.13 10.01
C THR A 129 -7.56 21.14 11.04
N THR A 130 -7.55 19.86 10.71
CA THR A 130 -6.84 18.86 11.51
C THR A 130 -5.34 18.93 11.18
N ILE A 131 -4.47 18.86 12.19
CA ILE A 131 -3.06 18.52 11.94
C ILE A 131 -3.02 16.99 11.93
N VAL A 132 -2.83 16.41 10.77
CA VAL A 132 -2.43 15.00 10.65
C VAL A 132 -0.92 14.98 10.85
N GLN A 133 -0.42 14.15 11.76
CA GLN A 133 0.99 13.72 11.67
C GLN A 133 1.05 12.68 10.56
N ASP A 134 1.19 13.20 9.34
CA ASP A 134 1.48 12.40 8.17
C ASP A 134 3.01 12.41 8.03
N ASP A 135 3.66 11.54 8.81
CA ASP A 135 5.09 11.24 8.67
C ASP A 135 5.25 10.41 7.37
N ALA A 136 5.00 11.08 6.25
CA ALA A 136 5.24 10.59 4.89
C ALA A 136 6.75 10.57 4.64
N GLU A 137 7.45 9.66 5.34
CA GLU A 137 8.61 9.00 4.78
C GLU A 137 8.16 8.42 3.43
N LEU A 138 8.51 9.10 2.33
CA LEU A 138 8.29 8.58 0.98
C LEU A 138 9.00 7.24 0.91
N ASN A 139 8.23 6.16 0.92
CA ASN A 139 8.81 4.84 0.83
C ASN A 139 9.43 4.72 -0.56
N ILE A 140 10.52 3.96 -0.67
CA ILE A 140 11.12 3.69 -1.99
C ILE A 140 10.11 2.99 -2.91
N GLU A 141 9.11 2.33 -2.33
CA GLU A 141 7.94 1.76 -3.00
C GLU A 141 7.07 2.83 -3.68
N ASP A 142 6.76 3.95 -3.00
CA ASP A 142 5.91 5.04 -3.51
C ASP A 142 6.52 5.76 -4.74
N LEU A 143 7.81 5.53 -5.01
CA LEU A 143 8.56 6.05 -6.16
C LEU A 143 8.65 5.04 -7.33
N ILE A 144 8.15 3.82 -7.17
CA ILE A 144 8.21 2.75 -8.16
C ILE A 144 6.87 2.66 -8.91
N PRO A 145 6.86 2.59 -10.25
CA PRO A 145 5.61 2.47 -11.00
C PRO A 145 4.96 1.10 -10.77
N VAL A 146 3.62 1.08 -10.69
CA VAL A 146 2.83 -0.15 -10.57
C VAL A 146 2.75 -0.85 -11.94
N GLU A 147 3.82 -1.56 -12.28
CA GLU A 147 3.92 -2.38 -13.51
C GLU A 147 3.77 -3.87 -13.23
N ASP A 148 3.28 -4.64 -14.22
CA ASP A 148 3.25 -6.10 -14.16
C ASP A 148 4.57 -6.74 -14.59
N MET A 149 5.07 -7.62 -13.73
CA MET A 149 6.38 -8.25 -13.85
C MET A 149 6.26 -9.76 -13.97
N VAL A 150 6.96 -10.33 -14.95
CA VAL A 150 7.22 -11.76 -15.01
C VAL A 150 8.40 -12.08 -14.10
N VAL A 151 8.13 -12.77 -13.00
CA VAL A 151 9.15 -13.31 -12.10
C VAL A 151 9.45 -14.75 -12.50
N THR A 152 10.71 -15.04 -12.83
CA THR A 152 11.16 -16.41 -13.18
C THR A 152 12.14 -16.94 -12.15
N VAL A 153 11.97 -18.19 -11.74
CA VAL A 153 12.91 -18.92 -10.88
C VAL A 153 13.40 -20.18 -11.59
N SER A 154 14.72 -20.38 -11.66
CA SER A 154 15.36 -21.53 -12.29
C SER A 154 15.59 -22.68 -11.32
N HIS A 155 15.82 -23.89 -11.85
CA HIS A 155 16.11 -25.09 -11.05
C HIS A 155 17.43 -24.99 -10.27
N GLU A 156 18.46 -24.32 -10.84
CA GLU A 156 19.67 -23.96 -10.08
C GLU A 156 19.45 -22.81 -9.05
N GLY A 157 18.22 -22.33 -8.89
CA GLY A 157 17.84 -21.31 -7.91
C GLY A 157 18.20 -19.88 -8.32
N TYR A 158 18.32 -19.59 -9.62
CA TYR A 158 18.45 -18.20 -10.09
C TYR A 158 17.09 -17.54 -10.17
N ILE A 159 16.98 -16.31 -9.67
CA ILE A 159 15.75 -15.50 -9.73
C ILE A 159 16.00 -14.20 -10.49
N LYS A 160 14.97 -13.74 -11.22
CA LYS A 160 14.89 -12.40 -11.81
C LYS A 160 13.44 -11.94 -11.96
N ARG A 161 13.27 -10.63 -12.15
CA ARG A 161 12.07 -10.01 -12.70
C ARG A 161 12.36 -9.38 -14.06
N VAL A 162 11.36 -9.38 -14.93
CA VAL A 162 11.38 -8.81 -16.28
C VAL A 162 9.98 -8.23 -16.56
N PRO A 163 9.81 -7.03 -17.15
CA PRO A 163 8.47 -6.49 -17.44
C PRO A 163 7.67 -7.42 -18.36
N LEU A 164 6.36 -7.54 -18.14
CA LEU A 164 5.50 -8.43 -18.94
C LEU A 164 5.58 -8.13 -20.45
N ALA A 165 5.71 -6.86 -20.81
CA ALA A 165 5.85 -6.38 -22.19
C ALA A 165 7.08 -6.93 -22.96
N GLU A 166 8.10 -7.50 -22.30
CA GLU A 166 9.21 -8.20 -23.00
C GLU A 166 8.78 -9.57 -23.57
N TYR A 167 7.67 -10.16 -23.10
CA TYR A 167 7.25 -11.53 -23.45
C TYR A 167 6.16 -11.58 -24.52
N ARG A 168 6.51 -11.22 -25.77
CA ARG A 168 5.60 -11.40 -26.92
C ARG A 168 5.09 -12.85 -27.06
N THR A 169 3.77 -12.96 -27.27
CA THR A 169 3.01 -14.21 -27.50
C THR A 169 3.51 -15.01 -28.71
N GLN A 170 3.16 -16.30 -28.74
CA GLN A 170 3.52 -17.24 -29.80
C GLN A 170 2.35 -18.15 -30.16
N HIS A 171 2.15 -18.38 -31.44
CA HIS A 171 1.14 -19.31 -31.96
C HIS A 171 1.45 -20.78 -31.59
N ARG A 172 0.38 -21.53 -31.30
CA ARG A 172 0.44 -22.95 -30.91
C ARG A 172 0.99 -23.83 -32.04
N GLY A 173 2.00 -24.65 -31.71
CA GLY A 173 2.58 -25.65 -32.63
C GLY A 173 4.03 -25.38 -33.04
N GLY A 174 4.61 -24.23 -32.64
CA GLY A 174 6.06 -24.03 -32.71
C GLY A 174 6.83 -25.00 -31.80
N ARG A 175 8.13 -25.17 -32.04
CA ARG A 175 9.05 -26.02 -31.23
C ARG A 175 9.38 -25.42 -29.84
N GLY A 176 8.55 -24.51 -29.33
CA GLY A 176 8.93 -23.53 -28.32
C GLY A 176 9.99 -22.53 -28.82
N LYS A 177 10.33 -21.56 -27.98
CA LYS A 177 11.56 -20.76 -28.07
C LYS A 177 12.38 -21.04 -26.82
N SER A 178 13.71 -21.11 -26.96
CA SER A 178 14.61 -21.17 -25.80
C SER A 178 14.38 -19.92 -24.94
N GLY A 179 13.98 -20.13 -23.69
CA GLY A 179 13.57 -19.04 -22.79
C GLY A 179 14.75 -18.24 -22.27
N MET A 180 15.80 -18.95 -21.83
CA MET A 180 16.97 -18.42 -21.12
C MET A 180 18.24 -19.11 -21.64
N SER A 181 19.36 -18.40 -21.75
CA SER A 181 20.64 -19.00 -22.15
C SER A 181 21.27 -19.74 -20.98
N THR A 182 20.83 -20.96 -20.74
CA THR A 182 21.30 -21.84 -19.66
C THR A 182 22.57 -22.61 -20.05
N LYS A 183 23.20 -23.30 -19.09
CA LYS A 183 24.01 -24.48 -19.43
C LYS A 183 23.05 -25.64 -19.66
N ASP A 184 23.51 -26.74 -20.22
CA ASP A 184 22.72 -27.90 -20.67
C ASP A 184 21.93 -28.67 -19.57
N THR A 185 21.77 -28.09 -18.38
CA THR A 185 21.15 -28.65 -17.17
C THR A 185 20.19 -27.71 -16.42
N ASP A 186 20.24 -26.38 -16.65
CA ASP A 186 19.37 -25.41 -15.94
C ASP A 186 18.16 -25.06 -16.81
N PHE A 187 17.00 -24.87 -16.16
CA PHE A 187 15.73 -24.55 -16.79
C PHE A 187 14.86 -23.72 -15.84
N VAL A 188 13.87 -23.00 -16.37
CA VAL A 188 12.93 -22.23 -15.56
C VAL A 188 11.90 -23.18 -14.94
N GLU A 189 11.94 -23.35 -13.62
CA GLU A 189 11.07 -24.25 -12.87
C GLU A 189 9.75 -23.57 -12.47
N HIS A 190 9.80 -22.26 -12.20
CA HIS A 190 8.62 -21.45 -11.85
C HIS A 190 8.57 -20.15 -12.65
N VAL A 191 7.36 -19.78 -13.07
CA VAL A 191 7.03 -18.49 -13.69
C VAL A 191 5.79 -17.94 -12.97
N PHE A 192 5.82 -16.65 -12.64
CA PHE A 192 4.69 -15.92 -12.07
C PHE A 192 4.55 -14.59 -12.80
N VAL A 193 3.32 -14.16 -13.05
CA VAL A 193 3.00 -12.75 -13.31
C VAL A 193 2.55 -12.15 -11.99
N ALA A 194 3.07 -10.98 -11.62
CA ALA A 194 2.65 -10.23 -10.46
C ALA A 194 3.07 -8.75 -10.60
N SER A 195 2.27 -7.85 -10.04
CA SER A 195 2.64 -6.45 -9.88
C SER A 195 4.00 -6.31 -9.16
N THR A 196 4.79 -5.31 -9.57
CA THR A 196 5.95 -4.75 -8.85
C THR A 196 5.78 -4.66 -7.33
N HIS A 197 4.56 -4.40 -6.86
CA HIS A 197 4.23 -4.20 -5.45
C HIS A 197 3.74 -5.46 -4.73
N ALA A 198 3.61 -6.60 -5.42
CA ALA A 198 3.22 -7.85 -4.77
C ALA A 198 4.31 -8.38 -3.82
N HIS A 199 3.89 -9.11 -2.78
CA HIS A 199 4.76 -9.88 -1.91
C HIS A 199 5.10 -11.24 -2.54
N MET A 200 6.38 -11.45 -2.85
CA MET A 200 6.90 -12.77 -3.17
C MET A 200 7.23 -13.51 -1.87
N LEU A 201 6.48 -14.56 -1.57
CA LEU A 201 6.67 -15.46 -0.45
C LEU A 201 7.55 -16.65 -0.88
N PHE A 202 8.66 -16.83 -0.17
CA PHE A 202 9.65 -17.87 -0.42
C PHE A 202 9.67 -18.86 0.72
N PHE A 203 9.23 -20.09 0.47
CA PHE A 203 9.16 -21.17 1.45
C PHE A 203 10.31 -22.16 1.24
N THR A 204 10.91 -22.62 2.33
CA THR A 204 12.14 -23.42 2.28
C THR A 204 11.95 -24.88 2.70
N THR A 205 12.98 -25.70 2.48
CA THR A 205 13.04 -27.11 2.91
C THR A 205 12.97 -27.27 4.43
N GLU A 206 13.35 -26.27 5.23
CA GLU A 206 13.16 -26.27 6.69
C GLU A 206 11.74 -25.83 7.12
N GLY A 207 10.90 -25.43 6.16
CA GLY A 207 9.57 -24.90 6.43
C GLY A 207 9.58 -23.47 7.00
N ARG A 208 10.66 -22.69 6.77
CA ARG A 208 10.66 -21.24 6.96
C ARG A 208 9.97 -20.55 5.78
N VAL A 209 9.57 -19.30 5.99
CA VAL A 209 9.09 -18.39 4.94
C VAL A 209 9.75 -17.02 5.09
N PHE A 210 10.19 -16.49 3.95
CA PHE A 210 10.71 -15.15 3.77
C PHE A 210 9.75 -14.39 2.84
N SER A 211 9.75 -13.06 2.89
CA SER A 211 9.03 -12.22 1.91
C SER A 211 9.94 -11.12 1.41
N GLU A 212 9.97 -10.94 0.10
CA GLU A 212 10.50 -9.75 -0.57
C GLU A 212 9.42 -9.18 -1.49
N ARG A 213 9.45 -7.87 -1.74
CA ARG A 213 8.56 -7.22 -2.71
C ARG A 213 9.06 -7.54 -4.12
N VAL A 214 8.17 -7.67 -5.11
CA VAL A 214 8.58 -7.99 -6.50
C VAL A 214 9.63 -7.00 -7.00
N PHE A 215 9.50 -5.68 -6.77
CA PHE A 215 10.48 -4.69 -7.24
C PHE A 215 11.90 -4.89 -6.69
N SER A 216 12.06 -5.45 -5.48
CA SER A 216 13.36 -5.74 -4.84
C SER A 216 14.11 -6.87 -5.55
N LEU A 217 13.40 -7.73 -6.29
CA LEU A 217 14.02 -8.81 -7.05
C LEU A 217 14.92 -8.24 -8.17
N PRO A 218 16.03 -8.92 -8.49
CA PRO A 218 16.97 -8.44 -9.49
C PRO A 218 16.30 -8.34 -10.87
N ALA A 219 16.26 -7.12 -11.41
CA ALA A 219 15.86 -6.89 -12.79
C ALA A 219 16.90 -7.48 -13.76
N GLY A 220 16.45 -7.91 -14.92
CA GLY A 220 17.30 -8.35 -16.03
C GLY A 220 16.49 -8.54 -17.30
N SER A 221 17.16 -8.75 -18.43
CA SER A 221 16.46 -9.03 -19.69
C SER A 221 15.83 -10.43 -19.71
N ARG A 222 14.91 -10.66 -20.66
CA ARG A 222 14.38 -11.99 -20.97
C ARG A 222 15.46 -13.08 -21.12
N THR A 223 16.63 -12.78 -21.69
CA THR A 223 17.72 -13.75 -21.95
C THR A 223 18.71 -13.94 -20.79
N ALA A 224 18.84 -12.96 -19.88
CA ALA A 224 19.73 -13.02 -18.73
C ALA A 224 19.32 -14.12 -17.73
N ARG A 225 20.27 -14.64 -16.94
CA ARG A 225 19.98 -15.69 -15.94
C ARG A 225 19.35 -15.18 -14.64
N GLY A 226 19.54 -13.90 -14.30
CA GLY A 226 19.20 -13.38 -12.97
C GLY A 226 20.35 -13.53 -11.98
N LYS A 227 20.05 -13.54 -10.68
CA LYS A 227 21.02 -13.77 -9.59
C LYS A 227 20.62 -15.00 -8.76
N PRO A 228 21.57 -15.75 -8.16
CA PRO A 228 21.25 -16.81 -7.20
C PRO A 228 20.38 -16.30 -6.05
N ILE A 229 19.38 -17.07 -5.64
CA ILE A 229 18.43 -16.69 -4.59
C ILE A 229 19.08 -16.48 -3.21
N VAL A 230 20.23 -17.12 -2.96
CA VAL A 230 21.08 -16.89 -1.75
C VAL A 230 21.64 -15.46 -1.65
N ASN A 231 21.61 -14.69 -2.75
CA ASN A 231 21.96 -13.26 -2.75
C ASN A 231 20.75 -12.35 -2.51
N VAL A 232 19.55 -12.92 -2.38
CA VAL A 232 18.28 -12.22 -2.14
C VAL A 232 17.73 -12.56 -0.76
N LEU A 233 17.85 -13.83 -0.33
CA LEU A 233 17.34 -14.34 0.93
C LEU A 233 18.49 -14.83 1.82
N PRO A 234 18.51 -14.49 3.13
CA PRO A 234 19.51 -15.01 4.08
C PRO A 234 19.16 -16.44 4.51
N LEU A 235 19.39 -17.40 3.60
CA LEU A 235 19.26 -18.84 3.86
C LEU A 235 20.44 -19.36 4.70
N GLU A 236 20.21 -20.33 5.56
CA GLU A 236 21.23 -20.85 6.50
C GLU A 236 21.65 -22.29 6.16
N GLY A 237 22.97 -22.56 6.16
CA GLY A 237 23.52 -23.91 5.97
C GLY A 237 23.14 -24.53 4.61
N ASP A 238 22.48 -25.68 4.65
CA ASP A 238 21.98 -26.41 3.47
C ASP A 238 20.49 -26.10 3.16
N GLU A 239 19.92 -25.05 3.78
CA GLU A 239 18.53 -24.64 3.54
C GLU A 239 18.31 -24.23 2.07
N LYS A 240 17.35 -24.90 1.40
CA LYS A 240 17.00 -24.65 0.00
C LYS A 240 15.61 -24.07 -0.13
N LEU A 241 15.37 -23.37 -1.23
CA LEU A 241 14.03 -23.03 -1.67
C LEU A 241 13.24 -24.32 -1.97
N ALA A 242 12.00 -24.40 -1.49
CA ALA A 242 11.09 -25.51 -1.73
C ALA A 242 9.82 -25.08 -2.48
N MET A 243 9.37 -23.83 -2.32
CA MET A 243 8.19 -23.30 -3.01
C MET A 243 8.21 -21.77 -3.08
N VAL A 244 7.68 -21.20 -4.16
CA VAL A 244 7.48 -19.75 -4.32
C VAL A 244 6.01 -19.43 -4.59
N ARG A 245 5.50 -18.35 -4.00
CA ARG A 245 4.20 -17.76 -4.35
C ARG A 245 4.25 -16.24 -4.35
N ALA A 246 3.72 -15.63 -5.40
CA ALA A 246 3.21 -14.26 -5.32
C ALA A 246 1.97 -14.23 -4.42
N LEU A 247 1.81 -13.12 -3.70
CA LEU A 247 0.66 -12.71 -2.92
C LEU A 247 0.54 -11.20 -3.16
N GLU A 248 -0.62 -10.70 -3.58
CA GLU A 248 -0.81 -9.26 -3.74
C GLU A 248 -0.84 -8.57 -2.37
N ASP A 249 -1.81 -8.94 -1.54
CA ASP A 249 -2.06 -8.31 -0.24
C ASP A 249 -2.38 -9.30 0.88
N PHE A 250 -2.14 -8.88 2.13
CA PHE A 250 -2.51 -9.63 3.33
C PHE A 250 -3.94 -9.27 3.78
N THR A 251 -4.95 -9.89 3.16
CA THR A 251 -6.35 -9.70 3.55
C THR A 251 -6.68 -10.36 4.90
N GLU A 252 -7.42 -9.67 5.76
CA GLU A 252 -8.04 -10.29 6.95
C GLU A 252 -9.13 -11.29 6.55
N GLY A 253 -9.32 -12.35 7.33
CA GLY A 253 -10.26 -13.45 7.04
C GLY A 253 -9.69 -14.54 6.12
N ASN A 254 -8.72 -14.21 5.28
CA ASN A 254 -8.05 -15.16 4.39
C ASN A 254 -7.02 -16.05 5.12
N PHE A 255 -6.61 -17.14 4.47
CA PHE A 255 -5.69 -18.14 4.98
C PHE A 255 -4.62 -18.52 3.94
N LEU A 256 -3.45 -18.96 4.42
CA LEU A 256 -2.54 -19.80 3.64
C LEU A 256 -2.81 -21.28 3.93
N PHE A 257 -3.12 -22.01 2.86
CA PHE A 257 -3.31 -23.45 2.83
C PHE A 257 -2.06 -24.14 2.26
N PHE A 258 -1.44 -25.00 3.06
CA PHE A 258 -0.21 -25.73 2.75
C PHE A 258 -0.54 -27.18 2.43
N ALA A 259 0.16 -27.78 1.46
CA ALA A 259 0.10 -29.21 1.13
C ALA A 259 1.49 -29.81 0.92
N THR A 260 1.69 -31.02 1.45
CA THR A 260 3.01 -31.72 1.48
C THR A 260 2.99 -33.02 0.70
N ALA A 261 4.18 -33.50 0.32
CA ALA A 261 4.38 -34.74 -0.43
C ALA A 261 3.76 -35.96 0.27
N LYS A 262 3.87 -36.06 1.62
CA LYS A 262 3.24 -37.14 2.41
C LYS A 262 1.76 -36.93 2.70
N GLY A 263 1.12 -35.96 2.04
CA GLY A 263 -0.32 -35.76 2.09
C GLY A 263 -0.81 -35.10 3.39
N GLN A 264 0.07 -34.48 4.17
CA GLN A 264 -0.33 -33.56 5.25
C GLN A 264 -0.71 -32.20 4.65
N VAL A 265 -1.75 -31.58 5.22
CA VAL A 265 -2.20 -30.23 4.89
C VAL A 265 -2.36 -29.38 6.13
N LYS A 266 -2.21 -28.06 5.99
CA LYS A 266 -2.35 -27.12 7.10
C LYS A 266 -3.01 -25.84 6.62
N LYS A 267 -4.01 -25.35 7.35
CA LYS A 267 -4.55 -23.99 7.19
C LYS A 267 -3.96 -23.09 8.27
N THR A 268 -3.44 -21.92 7.91
CA THR A 268 -3.00 -20.89 8.86
C THR A 268 -3.49 -19.54 8.38
N ASP A 269 -4.00 -18.73 9.30
CA ASP A 269 -4.43 -17.34 9.09
C ASP A 269 -3.41 -16.52 8.28
N LEU A 270 -3.86 -15.78 7.25
CA LEU A 270 -3.00 -14.98 6.38
C LEU A 270 -2.35 -13.81 7.14
N MET A 271 -3.04 -13.22 8.11
CA MET A 271 -2.52 -12.14 8.95
C MET A 271 -1.39 -12.61 9.86
N ALA A 272 -1.26 -13.92 10.11
CA ALA A 272 -0.07 -14.49 10.76
C ALA A 272 1.22 -14.33 9.92
N TYR A 273 1.13 -13.96 8.65
CA TYR A 273 2.25 -13.69 7.75
C TYR A 273 2.43 -12.21 7.38
N SER A 274 1.49 -11.33 7.75
CA SER A 274 1.51 -9.87 7.47
C SER A 274 2.77 -9.12 7.92
N ARG A 275 3.58 -9.71 8.81
CA ARG A 275 4.85 -9.14 9.30
C ARG A 275 5.95 -10.22 9.32
N ILE A 276 6.45 -10.56 8.14
CA ILE A 276 7.65 -11.39 7.99
C ILE A 276 8.88 -10.52 8.32
N ARG A 277 9.91 -11.12 8.91
CA ARG A 277 11.21 -10.48 9.17
C ARG A 277 12.20 -10.86 8.08
N SER A 278 13.23 -10.05 7.86
CA SER A 278 14.34 -10.39 6.94
C SER A 278 15.02 -11.72 7.27
N THR A 279 15.08 -12.12 8.55
CA THR A 279 15.53 -13.45 9.02
C THR A 279 14.59 -14.61 8.66
N GLY A 280 13.51 -14.34 7.93
CA GLY A 280 12.37 -15.22 7.78
C GLY A 280 11.61 -15.45 9.09
N ILE A 281 10.53 -16.23 9.00
CA ILE A 281 9.76 -16.77 10.12
C ILE A 281 9.45 -18.25 9.84
N LYS A 282 9.16 -19.06 10.87
CA LYS A 282 8.60 -20.40 10.64
C LYS A 282 7.27 -20.28 9.89
N ALA A 283 7.09 -21.10 8.85
CA ALA A 283 5.87 -21.19 8.04
C ALA A 283 5.07 -22.44 8.36
N ILE A 284 5.74 -23.60 8.40
CA ILE A 284 5.17 -24.92 8.65
C ILE A 284 6.24 -25.78 9.33
N LYS A 285 5.84 -26.72 10.21
CA LYS A 285 6.78 -27.75 10.69
C LYS A 285 6.71 -28.95 9.76
N LEU A 286 7.75 -29.17 8.97
CA LEU A 286 7.94 -30.38 8.17
C LEU A 286 8.52 -31.51 9.04
N ASN A 287 8.59 -32.71 8.47
CA ASN A 287 9.36 -33.84 8.99
C ASN A 287 10.55 -34.07 8.05
N ASP A 288 11.63 -34.65 8.55
CA ASP A 288 12.92 -34.79 7.84
C ASP A 288 12.81 -35.44 6.44
N ASP A 289 11.84 -36.37 6.29
CA ASP A 289 11.51 -37.05 5.03
C ASP A 289 10.25 -36.49 4.32
N ASP A 290 9.87 -35.23 4.51
CA ASP A 290 8.63 -34.63 3.96
C ASP A 290 8.90 -33.27 3.29
N GLN A 291 8.18 -32.98 2.21
CA GLN A 291 8.44 -31.82 1.36
C GLN A 291 7.18 -30.99 1.15
N LEU A 292 7.32 -29.67 1.12
CA LEU A 292 6.23 -28.75 0.79
C LEU A 292 6.02 -28.74 -0.74
N ILE A 293 4.84 -29.17 -1.19
CA ILE A 293 4.50 -29.30 -2.63
C ILE A 293 3.64 -28.14 -3.12
N ALA A 294 2.87 -27.51 -2.23
CA ALA A 294 2.12 -26.31 -2.56
C ALA A 294 1.83 -25.44 -1.34
N VAL A 295 1.81 -24.13 -1.59
CA VAL A 295 1.05 -23.16 -0.80
C VAL A 295 0.00 -22.54 -1.71
N ARG A 296 -1.19 -22.28 -1.18
CA ARG A 296 -2.31 -21.61 -1.84
C ARG A 296 -2.95 -20.62 -0.86
N GLN A 297 -3.57 -19.57 -1.38
CA GLN A 297 -4.49 -18.75 -0.61
C GLN A 297 -5.88 -19.40 -0.62
N THR A 298 -6.60 -19.30 0.50
CA THR A 298 -8.03 -19.64 0.63
C THR A 298 -8.72 -18.60 1.51
N THR A 299 -10.06 -18.56 1.48
CA THR A 299 -10.86 -17.44 2.02
C THR A 299 -11.78 -17.83 3.17
N GLY A 300 -11.91 -19.13 3.45
CA GLY A 300 -12.88 -19.70 4.36
C GLY A 300 -13.99 -20.48 3.65
N ALA A 301 -14.24 -20.25 2.35
CA ALA A 301 -15.23 -20.98 1.55
C ALA A 301 -14.62 -21.80 0.38
N SER A 302 -13.28 -21.86 0.27
CA SER A 302 -12.61 -22.58 -0.81
C SER A 302 -12.71 -24.11 -0.68
N HIS A 303 -12.98 -24.80 -1.79
CA HIS A 303 -12.69 -26.22 -1.91
C HIS A 303 -11.21 -26.46 -2.21
N VAL A 304 -10.70 -27.60 -1.76
CA VAL A 304 -9.33 -28.07 -1.98
C VAL A 304 -9.35 -29.35 -2.80
N ILE A 305 -8.55 -29.41 -3.86
CA ILE A 305 -8.22 -30.67 -4.56
C ILE A 305 -6.73 -30.97 -4.41
N LEU A 306 -6.41 -32.12 -3.81
CA LEU A 306 -5.06 -32.71 -3.84
C LEU A 306 -5.02 -33.82 -4.87
N SER A 307 -3.95 -33.87 -5.69
CA SER A 307 -3.71 -34.95 -6.65
C SER A 307 -2.36 -35.64 -6.40
N THR A 308 -2.29 -36.94 -6.71
CA THR A 308 -1.15 -37.82 -6.39
C THR A 308 -0.44 -38.37 -7.62
N ALA A 309 0.82 -38.76 -7.45
CA ALA A 309 1.66 -39.36 -8.48
C ALA A 309 1.02 -40.61 -9.12
N ASN A 310 0.31 -41.44 -8.34
CA ASN A 310 -0.43 -42.59 -8.89
C ASN A 310 -1.76 -42.24 -9.58
N GLY A 311 -2.15 -40.97 -9.66
CA GLY A 311 -3.37 -40.55 -10.34
C GLY A 311 -4.65 -40.66 -9.51
N MET A 312 -4.54 -40.58 -8.18
CA MET A 312 -5.69 -40.34 -7.30
C MET A 312 -5.86 -38.83 -7.08
N SER A 313 -7.09 -38.36 -6.92
CA SER A 313 -7.39 -37.01 -6.40
C SER A 313 -8.42 -37.06 -5.27
N ILE A 314 -8.33 -36.17 -4.29
CA ILE A 314 -9.38 -35.96 -3.28
C ILE A 314 -9.86 -34.52 -3.29
N ARG A 315 -11.19 -34.31 -3.38
CA ARG A 315 -11.85 -33.00 -3.25
C ARG A 315 -12.53 -32.89 -1.88
N PHE A 316 -12.17 -31.89 -1.07
CA PHE A 316 -12.75 -31.64 0.26
C PHE A 316 -12.92 -30.13 0.53
N ASP A 317 -13.72 -29.79 1.54
CA ASP A 317 -13.95 -28.40 2.02
C ASP A 317 -12.77 -27.94 2.90
N GLU A 318 -12.26 -26.73 2.72
CA GLU A 318 -11.12 -26.24 3.52
C GLU A 318 -11.39 -26.20 5.03
N ASN A 319 -12.65 -26.27 5.47
CA ASN A 319 -13.06 -26.27 6.87
C ASN A 319 -12.99 -27.66 7.53
N ASP A 320 -12.79 -28.73 6.75
CA ASP A 320 -12.23 -29.98 7.28
C ASP A 320 -10.82 -29.75 7.87
N VAL A 321 -10.16 -28.63 7.57
CA VAL A 321 -8.88 -28.19 8.14
C VAL A 321 -9.09 -26.93 8.97
N ARG A 322 -9.24 -27.10 10.30
CA ARG A 322 -9.24 -25.97 11.23
C ARG A 322 -7.97 -25.09 11.05
N PRO A 323 -8.06 -23.76 11.20
CA PRO A 323 -6.89 -22.90 11.31
C PRO A 323 -5.94 -23.35 12.43
N MET A 324 -4.63 -23.28 12.17
CA MET A 324 -3.56 -23.70 13.08
C MET A 324 -2.39 -22.71 13.00
N GLY A 325 -1.68 -22.53 14.12
CA GLY A 325 -0.51 -21.65 14.19
C GLY A 325 0.64 -22.10 13.28
N ARG A 326 1.54 -21.15 12.97
CA ARG A 326 2.65 -21.34 12.00
C ARG A 326 3.49 -22.59 12.27
N ASP A 327 4.04 -22.71 13.48
CA ASP A 327 4.90 -23.82 13.95
C ASP A 327 4.09 -25.10 14.29
N SER A 328 3.40 -25.64 13.30
CA SER A 328 2.63 -26.89 13.40
C SER A 328 2.72 -27.73 12.13
N MET A 329 2.47 -29.04 12.25
CA MET A 329 2.65 -30.05 11.21
C MET A 329 1.38 -30.34 10.38
N GLY A 330 0.30 -29.60 10.62
CA GLY A 330 -0.99 -29.82 9.96
C GLY A 330 -1.69 -31.13 10.34
N VAL A 331 -2.55 -31.60 9.44
CA VAL A 331 -3.41 -32.79 9.53
C VAL A 331 -3.45 -33.52 8.18
N ARG A 332 -3.72 -34.82 8.15
CA ARG A 332 -3.73 -35.60 6.89
C ARG A 332 -4.81 -35.12 5.91
N GLY A 333 -4.41 -34.55 4.78
CA GLY A 333 -5.28 -34.11 3.67
C GLY A 333 -5.75 -35.28 2.80
N ILE A 334 -4.83 -36.15 2.40
CA ILE A 334 -5.10 -37.38 1.65
C ILE A 334 -4.37 -38.56 2.32
N LYS A 335 -4.97 -39.76 2.28
CA LYS A 335 -4.26 -40.99 2.62
C LYS A 335 -3.63 -41.57 1.36
N LEU A 336 -2.31 -41.59 1.34
CA LEU A 336 -1.50 -42.18 0.28
C LEU A 336 -1.50 -43.72 0.37
N ARG A 337 -1.11 -44.37 -0.73
CA ARG A 337 -0.71 -45.78 -0.77
C ARG A 337 0.81 -45.89 -0.77
N ASP A 338 1.35 -47.08 -0.58
CA ASP A 338 2.80 -47.30 -0.55
C ASP A 338 3.44 -46.88 -1.90
N GLY A 339 4.47 -46.03 -1.84
CA GLY A 339 5.12 -45.43 -3.01
C GLY A 339 4.38 -44.24 -3.65
N ASP A 340 3.21 -43.86 -3.15
CA ASP A 340 2.44 -42.71 -3.64
C ASP A 340 2.82 -41.42 -2.91
N HIS A 341 2.68 -40.27 -3.56
CA HIS A 341 2.91 -38.94 -2.98
C HIS A 341 2.03 -37.88 -3.65
N VAL A 342 1.79 -36.76 -2.98
CA VAL A 342 1.08 -35.60 -3.56
C VAL A 342 1.98 -34.89 -4.56
N VAL A 343 1.45 -34.56 -5.73
CA VAL A 343 2.14 -33.83 -6.81
C VAL A 343 1.47 -32.51 -7.18
N GLY A 344 0.34 -32.18 -6.53
CA GLY A 344 -0.29 -30.88 -6.71
C GLY A 344 -1.45 -30.62 -5.76
N CYS A 345 -1.67 -29.34 -5.50
CA CYS A 345 -2.83 -28.80 -4.80
C CYS A 345 -3.40 -27.65 -5.63
N VAL A 346 -4.71 -27.68 -5.90
CA VAL A 346 -5.47 -26.52 -6.38
C VAL A 346 -6.56 -26.18 -5.37
N THR A 347 -6.94 -24.92 -5.34
CA THR A 347 -7.99 -24.37 -4.49
C THR A 347 -8.86 -23.45 -5.34
N PHE A 348 -10.15 -23.40 -5.05
CA PHE A 348 -11.13 -22.57 -5.75
C PHE A 348 -12.39 -22.42 -4.90
N GLU A 349 -13.14 -21.34 -5.09
CA GLU A 349 -14.43 -21.16 -4.44
C GLU A 349 -15.52 -21.79 -5.31
N PRO A 350 -16.36 -22.70 -4.77
CA PRO A 350 -17.33 -23.43 -5.59
C PRO A 350 -18.45 -22.57 -6.17
N ASP A 351 -18.80 -21.50 -5.49
CA ASP A 351 -20.01 -20.73 -5.77
C ASP A 351 -19.73 -19.50 -6.66
N ASP A 352 -18.45 -19.09 -6.76
CA ASP A 352 -17.99 -17.96 -7.59
C ASP A 352 -17.63 -18.35 -9.03
N ILE A 353 -17.51 -19.65 -9.34
CA ILE A 353 -17.09 -20.15 -10.66
C ILE A 353 -18.08 -21.15 -11.26
N ASP A 354 -18.21 -21.13 -12.59
CA ASP A 354 -18.92 -22.20 -13.30
C ASP A 354 -18.05 -23.47 -13.30
N GLN A 355 -18.40 -24.42 -12.42
CA GLN A 355 -17.71 -25.72 -12.29
C GLN A 355 -17.93 -26.66 -13.49
N THR A 356 -18.77 -26.30 -14.46
CA THR A 356 -18.91 -26.96 -15.76
C THR A 356 -17.98 -26.36 -16.82
N GLN A 357 -17.65 -25.06 -16.70
CA GLN A 357 -16.69 -24.34 -17.54
C GLN A 357 -15.32 -24.13 -16.86
N THR A 358 -15.06 -24.83 -15.75
CA THR A 358 -13.75 -24.88 -15.08
C THR A 358 -13.25 -26.32 -15.07
N TRP A 359 -11.99 -26.54 -15.45
CA TRP A 359 -11.38 -27.86 -15.56
C TRP A 359 -10.14 -28.03 -14.69
N LEU A 360 -9.96 -29.25 -14.17
CA LEU A 360 -8.64 -29.72 -13.75
C LEU A 360 -7.90 -30.28 -14.98
N LEU A 361 -6.74 -29.69 -15.29
CA LEU A 361 -5.78 -30.22 -16.26
C LEU A 361 -4.76 -31.10 -15.53
N SER A 362 -4.78 -32.40 -15.79
CA SER A 362 -3.81 -33.36 -15.23
C SER A 362 -2.77 -33.77 -16.28
N ALA A 363 -1.47 -33.65 -15.96
CA ALA A 363 -0.37 -34.06 -16.84
C ALA A 363 0.52 -35.15 -16.22
N THR A 364 1.07 -36.02 -17.06
CA THR A 364 1.85 -37.22 -16.67
C THR A 364 3.24 -37.22 -17.33
N GLU A 365 4.18 -37.93 -16.71
CA GLU A 365 5.62 -37.92 -17.02
C GLU A 365 5.92 -38.13 -18.51
N HIS A 366 5.20 -39.06 -19.16
CA HIS A 366 5.38 -39.36 -20.60
C HIS A 366 4.53 -38.45 -21.52
N GLY A 367 4.21 -37.24 -21.09
CA GLY A 367 3.60 -36.22 -21.95
C GLY A 367 2.12 -36.43 -22.28
N TYR A 368 1.40 -37.23 -21.48
CA TYR A 368 -0.05 -37.44 -21.63
C TYR A 368 -0.84 -36.66 -20.57
N GLY A 369 -2.10 -36.31 -20.88
CA GLY A 369 -2.98 -35.59 -19.97
C GLY A 369 -4.39 -35.34 -20.49
N LYS A 370 -5.21 -34.64 -19.71
CA LYS A 370 -6.64 -34.37 -20.00
C LYS A 370 -7.11 -33.11 -19.29
N ARG A 371 -8.18 -32.49 -19.81
CA ARG A 371 -9.09 -31.65 -19.02
C ARG A 371 -10.23 -32.51 -18.47
N THR A 372 -10.71 -32.20 -17.28
CA THR A 372 -11.94 -32.77 -16.69
C THR A 372 -12.63 -31.68 -15.87
N THR A 373 -13.93 -31.47 -16.04
CA THR A 373 -14.70 -30.43 -15.34
C THR A 373 -14.63 -30.58 -13.81
N LEU A 374 -14.75 -29.48 -13.07
CA LEU A 374 -14.73 -29.52 -11.59
C LEU A 374 -15.91 -30.27 -10.99
N GLU A 375 -17.10 -30.17 -11.59
CA GLU A 375 -18.29 -30.93 -11.18
C GLU A 375 -17.99 -32.44 -11.14
N ASN A 376 -17.26 -32.93 -12.15
CA ASN A 376 -16.83 -34.32 -12.26
C ASN A 376 -16.06 -34.82 -11.03
N TYR A 377 -15.49 -33.95 -10.18
CA TYR A 377 -14.73 -34.34 -8.99
C TYR A 377 -15.58 -34.62 -7.75
N TYR A 378 -16.86 -34.23 -7.73
CA TYR A 378 -17.78 -34.62 -6.66
C TYR A 378 -17.95 -36.14 -6.53
N ARG A 379 -18.46 -36.57 -5.38
CA ARG A 379 -19.10 -37.88 -5.18
C ARG A 379 -20.59 -37.73 -5.50
N ARG A 380 -21.05 -38.41 -6.54
CA ARG A 380 -22.47 -38.68 -6.79
C ARG A 380 -22.96 -39.77 -5.83
N SER A 381 -24.08 -39.52 -5.17
CA SER A 381 -24.86 -40.50 -4.40
C SER A 381 -26.32 -40.44 -4.85
N GLU A 382 -26.97 -41.59 -4.98
CA GLU A 382 -28.34 -41.72 -5.48
C GLU A 382 -29.18 -42.42 -4.42
N ALA A 383 -30.26 -41.79 -3.99
CA ALA A 383 -31.18 -42.32 -2.98
C ALA A 383 -32.18 -43.31 -3.60
N GLU A 384 -32.85 -44.11 -2.76
CA GLU A 384 -33.83 -45.12 -3.20
C GLU A 384 -35.07 -44.52 -3.90
N ASP A 385 -35.31 -43.21 -3.73
CA ASP A 385 -36.36 -42.45 -4.43
C ASP A 385 -35.90 -41.87 -5.79
N GLY A 386 -34.65 -42.10 -6.19
CA GLY A 386 -34.04 -41.58 -7.42
C GLY A 386 -33.40 -40.20 -7.27
N THR A 387 -33.40 -39.59 -6.07
CA THR A 387 -32.76 -38.30 -5.84
C THR A 387 -31.24 -38.41 -5.97
N VAL A 388 -30.67 -37.73 -6.97
CA VAL A 388 -29.23 -37.60 -7.14
C VAL A 388 -28.71 -36.45 -6.28
N SER A 389 -27.68 -36.73 -5.49
CA SER A 389 -26.99 -35.79 -4.61
C SER A 389 -25.51 -35.75 -4.95
N PHE A 390 -24.91 -34.56 -4.86
CA PHE A 390 -23.48 -34.35 -5.04
C PHE A 390 -22.87 -33.91 -3.71
N SER A 391 -21.72 -34.49 -3.36
CA SER A 391 -21.02 -34.22 -2.10
C SER A 391 -19.52 -34.20 -2.32
N VAL A 392 -18.79 -33.42 -1.52
CA VAL A 392 -17.34 -33.55 -1.43
C VAL A 392 -16.95 -34.82 -0.68
N GLN A 393 -15.67 -35.20 -0.79
CA GLN A 393 -15.11 -36.28 0.02
C GLN A 393 -14.67 -35.71 1.37
N GLY A 394 -14.90 -36.44 2.46
CA GLY A 394 -14.26 -36.10 3.74
C GLY A 394 -12.74 -36.25 3.64
N ARG A 395 -12.01 -35.29 4.18
CA ARG A 395 -10.54 -35.21 4.17
C ARG A 395 -9.90 -36.48 4.77
N GLY A 396 -8.76 -36.89 4.19
CA GLY A 396 -7.96 -38.02 4.67
C GLY A 396 -8.39 -39.39 4.12
N GLY A 397 -9.32 -39.45 3.17
CA GLY A 397 -9.58 -40.65 2.35
C GLY A 397 -8.48 -40.92 1.31
N TYR A 398 -8.59 -42.01 0.56
CA TYR A 398 -7.66 -42.38 -0.54
C TYR A 398 -7.90 -41.62 -1.86
N GLY A 399 -8.82 -40.65 -1.89
CA GLY A 399 -9.28 -40.03 -3.13
C GLY A 399 -10.14 -40.94 -4.03
N LEU A 400 -10.39 -40.46 -5.23
CA LEU A 400 -11.01 -41.14 -6.37
C LEU A 400 -10.01 -41.11 -7.54
N ASN A 401 -10.12 -42.03 -8.51
CA ASN A 401 -9.23 -42.03 -9.67
C ASN A 401 -9.40 -40.71 -10.44
N ASP A 402 -8.32 -39.94 -10.57
CA ASP A 402 -8.24 -38.76 -11.45
C ASP A 402 -7.82 -39.19 -12.87
N ILE A 403 -6.74 -39.94 -13.02
CA ILE A 403 -6.20 -40.36 -14.32
C ILE A 403 -5.54 -41.75 -14.21
N HIS A 404 -5.66 -42.56 -15.25
CA HIS A 404 -4.98 -43.86 -15.31
C HIS A 404 -3.48 -43.69 -15.58
N THR A 405 -2.71 -43.79 -14.51
CA THR A 405 -1.25 -43.99 -14.55
C THR A 405 -0.89 -45.41 -15.02
N GLY A 406 0.40 -45.61 -15.35
CA GLY A 406 0.93 -46.88 -15.84
C GLY A 406 1.82 -46.70 -17.08
N LYS A 407 2.39 -47.79 -17.60
CA LYS A 407 3.54 -47.78 -18.55
C LYS A 407 3.45 -46.80 -19.74
N ARG A 408 2.26 -46.50 -20.29
CA ARG A 408 2.10 -45.49 -21.35
C ARG A 408 2.28 -44.06 -20.84
N ASN A 409 1.65 -43.73 -19.72
CA ASN A 409 1.52 -42.36 -19.22
C ASN A 409 2.65 -41.98 -18.25
N GLY A 410 3.17 -42.95 -17.49
CA GLY A 410 3.95 -42.66 -16.28
C GLY A 410 3.06 -42.28 -15.09
N PRO A 411 3.66 -41.77 -13.99
CA PRO A 411 2.97 -41.07 -12.92
C PRO A 411 2.45 -39.69 -13.37
N VAL A 412 1.56 -39.10 -12.57
CA VAL A 412 1.17 -37.68 -12.66
C VAL A 412 2.34 -36.81 -12.19
N VAL A 413 2.64 -35.75 -12.93
CA VAL A 413 3.70 -34.77 -12.58
C VAL A 413 3.12 -33.52 -11.94
N GLY A 414 1.92 -33.10 -12.37
CA GLY A 414 1.25 -31.95 -11.81
C GLY A 414 -0.21 -31.84 -12.25
N VAL A 415 -0.93 -30.96 -11.56
CA VAL A 415 -2.30 -30.54 -11.91
C VAL A 415 -2.41 -29.03 -11.92
N ALA A 416 -3.07 -28.48 -12.94
CA ALA A 416 -3.40 -27.07 -13.05
C ALA A 416 -4.93 -26.89 -13.03
N LEU A 417 -5.38 -25.79 -12.47
CA LEU A 417 -6.76 -25.32 -12.63
C LEU A 417 -6.82 -24.49 -13.92
N ILE A 418 -7.89 -24.65 -14.70
CA ILE A 418 -8.14 -23.96 -15.96
C ILE A 418 -9.56 -23.38 -15.85
N GLU A 419 -9.68 -22.05 -15.82
CA GLU A 419 -10.91 -21.30 -15.49
C GLU A 419 -11.54 -20.64 -16.71
N ALA A 420 -10.77 -20.44 -17.78
CA ALA A 420 -11.26 -19.97 -19.08
C ALA A 420 -10.97 -21.02 -20.17
N GLU A 421 -11.65 -20.95 -21.32
CA GLU A 421 -11.33 -21.82 -22.46
C GLU A 421 -9.97 -21.49 -23.09
N GLY A 422 -9.68 -20.19 -23.22
CA GLY A 422 -8.49 -19.69 -23.88
C GLY A 422 -7.24 -19.64 -23.01
N ASP A 423 -7.38 -19.80 -21.68
CA ASP A 423 -6.30 -20.13 -20.73
C ASP A 423 -5.28 -21.07 -21.37
N GLU A 424 -4.01 -20.88 -21.11
CA GLU A 424 -2.94 -21.74 -21.61
C GLU A 424 -2.30 -22.59 -20.50
N TYR A 425 -1.58 -23.63 -20.92
CA TYR A 425 -0.70 -24.39 -20.05
C TYR A 425 0.73 -24.33 -20.55
N LEU A 426 1.67 -24.29 -19.61
CA LEU A 426 3.08 -24.51 -19.86
C LEU A 426 3.47 -25.89 -19.35
N ILE A 427 4.17 -26.65 -20.19
CA ILE A 427 4.89 -27.87 -19.81
C ILE A 427 6.38 -27.62 -19.96
N VAL A 428 7.16 -28.06 -18.98
CA VAL A 428 8.63 -28.07 -19.00
C VAL A 428 9.11 -29.52 -18.97
N THR A 429 10.13 -29.84 -19.78
CA THR A 429 10.78 -31.16 -19.79
C THR A 429 12.13 -31.16 -19.08
N ASN A 430 12.64 -32.35 -18.73
CA ASN A 430 14.00 -32.53 -18.23
C ASN A 430 15.10 -32.08 -19.23
N GLY A 431 14.78 -31.99 -20.53
CA GLY A 431 15.64 -31.42 -21.56
C GLY A 431 15.56 -29.89 -21.68
N GLY A 432 14.84 -29.21 -20.78
CA GLY A 432 14.65 -27.76 -20.82
C GLY A 432 13.71 -27.27 -21.93
N VAL A 433 12.99 -28.17 -22.62
CA VAL A 433 12.00 -27.80 -23.63
C VAL A 433 10.76 -27.27 -22.92
N ILE A 434 10.31 -26.07 -23.30
CA ILE A 434 9.09 -25.45 -22.80
C ILE A 434 8.06 -25.36 -23.93
N ILE A 435 6.88 -25.94 -23.70
CA ILE A 435 5.72 -25.81 -24.60
C ILE A 435 4.64 -24.99 -23.90
N ARG A 436 4.18 -23.92 -24.57
CA ARG A 436 2.96 -23.14 -24.25
C ARG A 436 1.87 -23.52 -25.26
N ALA A 437 0.66 -23.84 -24.81
CA ALA A 437 -0.48 -24.16 -25.66
C ALA A 437 -1.84 -23.94 -24.96
N ARG A 438 -2.91 -23.71 -25.73
CA ARG A 438 -4.25 -23.40 -25.21
C ARG A 438 -4.98 -24.60 -24.58
N ALA A 439 -5.56 -24.35 -23.40
CA ALA A 439 -6.44 -25.16 -22.57
C ALA A 439 -7.51 -25.89 -23.39
N ALA A 440 -8.32 -25.13 -24.14
CA ALA A 440 -9.37 -25.61 -25.04
C ALA A 440 -8.96 -26.85 -25.87
N GLN A 441 -7.72 -26.85 -26.35
CA GLN A 441 -7.20 -27.85 -27.30
C GLN A 441 -6.83 -29.18 -26.64
N VAL A 442 -6.73 -29.22 -25.31
CA VAL A 442 -6.64 -30.47 -24.55
C VAL A 442 -8.04 -31.03 -24.41
N ARG A 443 -8.24 -32.23 -24.97
CA ARG A 443 -9.54 -32.92 -24.97
C ARG A 443 -10.10 -33.05 -23.54
N GLU A 444 -11.32 -32.58 -23.36
CA GLU A 444 -12.11 -32.87 -22.18
C GLU A 444 -12.57 -34.34 -22.17
N VAL A 445 -12.39 -35.00 -21.02
CA VAL A 445 -12.92 -36.33 -20.72
C VAL A 445 -13.19 -36.47 -19.23
N ASN A 446 -14.15 -37.32 -18.86
CA ASN A 446 -14.37 -37.73 -17.47
C ASN A 446 -13.08 -38.31 -16.84
N ARG A 447 -12.96 -38.18 -15.51
CA ARG A 447 -11.78 -38.57 -14.72
C ARG A 447 -11.15 -39.89 -15.18
N ASN A 448 -11.86 -41.01 -15.02
CA ASN A 448 -11.34 -42.37 -15.12
C ASN A 448 -10.99 -42.82 -16.56
N THR A 449 -10.02 -42.16 -17.19
CA THR A 449 -9.53 -42.34 -18.57
C THR A 449 -7.99 -42.23 -18.62
N LYS A 450 -7.37 -42.32 -19.81
CA LYS A 450 -5.91 -42.25 -20.03
C LYS A 450 -5.42 -40.93 -20.65
N GLY A 451 -6.32 -40.00 -20.93
CA GLY A 451 -6.01 -38.74 -21.60
C GLY A 451 -5.48 -38.87 -23.04
N VAL A 452 -5.17 -37.71 -23.62
CA VAL A 452 -4.54 -37.50 -24.93
C VAL A 452 -3.06 -37.12 -24.75
N ARG A 453 -2.29 -37.02 -25.84
CA ARG A 453 -0.91 -36.52 -25.80
C ARG A 453 -0.93 -34.98 -25.75
N LEU A 454 -0.18 -34.40 -24.81
CA LEU A 454 0.02 -32.95 -24.65
C LEU A 454 1.28 -32.50 -25.40
N ILE A 455 2.39 -33.22 -25.16
CA ILE A 455 3.72 -32.98 -25.73
C ILE A 455 4.21 -34.25 -26.44
N ASN A 456 4.94 -34.08 -27.54
CA ASN A 456 5.60 -35.18 -28.23
C ASN A 456 7.09 -35.20 -27.87
N LEU A 457 7.39 -35.93 -26.79
CA LEU A 457 8.72 -36.07 -26.20
C LEU A 457 9.70 -36.82 -27.12
N GLY A 458 10.99 -36.52 -26.99
CA GLY A 458 12.09 -37.32 -27.53
C GLY A 458 12.39 -38.58 -26.72
N ASP A 459 13.38 -39.36 -27.16
CA ASP A 459 13.90 -40.49 -26.38
C ASP A 459 14.58 -39.98 -25.08
N ASP A 460 14.35 -40.68 -23.96
CA ASP A 460 14.75 -40.30 -22.58
C ASP A 460 14.29 -38.91 -22.09
N GLU A 461 13.40 -38.23 -22.83
CA GLU A 461 12.76 -36.98 -22.42
C GLU A 461 11.45 -37.23 -21.65
N ARG A 462 11.20 -36.43 -20.61
CA ARG A 462 10.02 -36.49 -19.75
C ARG A 462 9.58 -35.11 -19.27
N VAL A 463 8.28 -34.97 -18.99
CA VAL A 463 7.70 -33.80 -18.33
C VAL A 463 8.15 -33.73 -16.87
N VAL A 464 8.58 -32.56 -16.42
CA VAL A 464 9.00 -32.29 -15.03
C VAL A 464 8.15 -31.23 -14.33
N SER A 465 7.45 -30.36 -15.07
CA SER A 465 6.55 -29.34 -14.49
C SER A 465 5.35 -29.04 -15.39
N LEU A 466 4.26 -28.59 -14.77
CA LEU A 466 3.02 -28.10 -15.39
C LEU A 466 2.58 -26.81 -14.69
N ALA A 467 2.30 -25.75 -15.46
CA ALA A 467 1.72 -24.51 -14.96
C ALA A 467 0.51 -24.05 -15.82
N ARG A 468 -0.39 -23.27 -15.23
CA ARG A 468 -1.39 -22.45 -15.94
C ARG A 468 -0.73 -21.13 -16.34
N ASN A 469 -1.09 -20.60 -17.50
CA ASN A 469 -0.90 -19.21 -17.88
C ASN A 469 -2.28 -18.66 -18.28
N PRO A 470 -2.87 -17.71 -17.54
CA PRO A 470 -4.15 -17.12 -17.92
C PRO A 470 -4.15 -16.54 -19.34
N GLU A 471 -5.32 -16.42 -19.95
CA GLU A 471 -5.48 -15.58 -21.13
C GLU A 471 -5.39 -14.10 -20.73
N SER A 472 -4.75 -13.27 -21.56
CA SER A 472 -4.58 -11.83 -21.33
C SER A 472 -5.48 -11.04 -22.28
N GLU A 473 -6.21 -10.06 -21.75
CA GLU A 473 -7.23 -9.29 -22.50
C GLU A 473 -6.63 -8.42 -23.63
N ASP A 474 -5.32 -8.16 -23.62
CA ASP A 474 -4.62 -7.28 -24.58
C ASP A 474 -4.38 -7.87 -25.99
N GLU A 475 -4.74 -9.14 -26.27
CA GLU A 475 -4.33 -9.79 -27.54
C GLU A 475 -5.19 -9.42 -28.77
N ASP A 476 -6.39 -8.86 -28.59
CA ASP A 476 -7.40 -8.68 -29.67
C ASP A 476 -7.17 -7.48 -30.61
N GLU A 477 -6.39 -6.46 -30.26
CA GLU A 477 -6.24 -5.24 -31.10
C GLU A 477 -5.28 -5.39 -32.31
N SER A 478 -4.63 -6.55 -32.52
CA SER A 478 -3.54 -6.68 -33.50
C SER A 478 -3.87 -7.34 -34.85
N GLU A 479 -5.04 -7.97 -35.04
CA GLU A 479 -5.43 -8.62 -36.30
C GLU A 479 -6.48 -7.82 -37.11
N ALA A 480 -6.09 -6.62 -37.57
CA ALA A 480 -6.98 -5.75 -38.34
C ALA A 480 -6.34 -5.04 -39.57
N THR A 481 -5.29 -5.59 -40.20
CA THR A 481 -4.79 -5.06 -41.48
C THR A 481 -4.12 -6.09 -42.41
N GLU A 482 -4.91 -6.97 -43.03
CA GLU A 482 -4.49 -7.69 -44.26
C GLU A 482 -5.52 -7.54 -45.40
N ASP A 483 -5.17 -6.76 -46.41
CA ASP A 483 -5.50 -7.00 -47.83
C ASP A 483 -4.27 -6.52 -48.63
N PRO A 484 -3.61 -7.41 -49.39
CA PRO A 484 -3.65 -7.16 -50.83
C PRO A 484 -3.88 -8.42 -51.66
N ARG A 485 -5.07 -8.45 -52.28
CA ARG A 485 -5.45 -9.16 -53.51
C ARG A 485 -4.26 -9.62 -54.37
N VAL A 486 -3.95 -10.91 -54.32
CA VAL A 486 -3.17 -11.56 -55.38
C VAL A 486 -4.12 -11.88 -56.54
N VAL A 487 -3.89 -11.24 -57.69
CA VAL A 487 -4.54 -11.61 -58.97
C VAL A 487 -3.63 -12.60 -59.68
N VAL A 488 -4.19 -13.74 -60.08
CA VAL A 488 -3.45 -14.80 -60.79
C VAL A 488 -3.25 -14.43 -62.27
N ALA A 489 -2.03 -14.55 -62.76
CA ALA A 489 -1.69 -14.63 -64.18
C ALA A 489 -0.50 -15.58 -64.37
N GLU A 490 -0.57 -16.45 -65.36
CA GLU A 490 0.43 -17.48 -65.68
C GLU A 490 1.43 -16.97 -66.74
N ALA A 491 2.69 -17.41 -66.66
CA ALA A 491 3.60 -17.55 -67.81
C ALA A 491 4.79 -18.45 -67.46
N ASP A 492 5.02 -19.49 -68.25
CA ASP A 492 6.29 -20.21 -68.28
C ASP A 492 7.38 -19.37 -68.98
N GLN A 493 8.65 -19.53 -68.62
CA GLN A 493 9.64 -20.18 -69.52
C GLN A 493 11.01 -20.39 -68.88
N GLU A 494 11.76 -21.33 -69.47
CA GLU A 494 13.15 -21.69 -69.14
C GLU A 494 14.14 -20.68 -69.76
N LEU A 495 15.30 -20.46 -69.11
CA LEU A 495 16.65 -20.78 -69.65
C LEU A 495 17.78 -20.06 -68.90
N ASP A 496 18.86 -20.82 -68.65
CA ASP A 496 20.32 -20.55 -68.70
C ASP A 496 20.75 -19.08 -69.00
N ASP A 497 21.83 -18.49 -68.45
CA ASP A 497 23.24 -18.89 -68.60
C ASP A 497 24.20 -17.82 -67.96
N GLU A 498 25.51 -17.98 -68.18
CA GLU A 498 26.64 -17.20 -67.64
C GLU A 498 26.72 -15.68 -67.95
N GLY A 499 27.39 -14.95 -67.04
CA GLY A 499 28.67 -14.30 -67.42
C GLY A 499 28.83 -12.78 -67.30
N LEU A 500 30.00 -12.39 -66.75
CA LEU A 500 30.79 -11.16 -66.98
C LEU A 500 30.09 -9.77 -66.79
N THR A 501 30.44 -9.01 -65.75
CA THR A 501 31.53 -7.99 -65.70
C THR A 501 31.42 -6.86 -66.73
N ASP A 502 31.26 -5.63 -66.26
CA ASP A 502 32.02 -4.48 -66.76
C ASP A 502 32.09 -3.38 -65.67
N ASP A 503 33.22 -2.69 -65.59
CA ASP A 503 33.52 -1.56 -64.70
C ASP A 503 34.73 -0.80 -65.29
N PRO A 504 34.56 0.48 -65.68
CA PRO A 504 35.65 1.43 -65.43
C PRO A 504 35.22 2.89 -65.18
N GLU A 505 36.12 3.61 -64.49
CA GLU A 505 36.38 5.06 -64.60
C GLU A 505 35.28 6.06 -64.12
N LEU A 506 35.60 7.26 -63.63
CA LEU A 506 36.71 7.84 -62.84
C LEU A 506 36.32 9.33 -62.61
N ASP A 507 36.54 9.89 -61.42
CA ASP A 507 37.10 11.24 -61.19
C ASP A 507 36.96 11.69 -59.72
N GLU A 508 37.99 12.36 -59.21
CA GLU A 508 38.02 13.06 -57.91
C GLU A 508 37.78 14.59 -58.14
N PRO A 509 37.76 15.45 -57.09
CA PRO A 509 39.04 16.04 -56.70
C PRO A 509 39.25 16.45 -55.22
N GLU A 510 40.53 16.74 -54.96
CA GLU A 510 41.14 17.78 -54.10
C GLU A 510 40.29 19.08 -53.90
N LEU A 511 40.45 19.94 -52.87
CA LEU A 511 41.14 20.05 -51.55
C LEU A 511 40.50 21.32 -50.85
N ASP A 512 40.85 21.91 -49.69
CA ASP A 512 41.99 21.87 -48.76
C ASP A 512 41.58 22.37 -47.33
N ASP A 513 42.55 22.44 -46.41
CA ASP A 513 42.63 22.92 -44.99
C ASP A 513 41.84 24.16 -44.44
N GLU A 514 41.55 24.09 -43.13
CA GLU A 514 41.93 24.96 -41.96
C GLU A 514 42.39 26.44 -42.14
N PRO A 515 42.21 27.33 -41.11
CA PRO A 515 43.09 27.31 -39.91
C PRO A 515 42.48 27.75 -38.56
N GLU A 516 43.27 27.53 -37.49
CA GLU A 516 43.15 28.18 -36.16
C GLU A 516 43.69 29.64 -36.18
N ASP A 517 43.42 30.42 -35.12
CA ASP A 517 44.41 31.34 -34.48
C ASP A 517 43.85 32.00 -33.20
N ASP A 518 44.71 32.02 -32.17
CA ASP A 518 44.80 32.76 -30.89
C ASP A 518 43.77 33.84 -30.45
N LEU A 519 43.60 33.93 -29.11
CA LEU A 519 43.93 35.16 -28.34
C LEU A 519 43.99 34.90 -26.81
N ASP A 520 45.04 35.40 -26.16
CA ASP A 520 45.25 35.38 -24.70
C ASP A 520 44.46 36.49 -23.95
N ASP A 521 44.18 36.31 -22.64
CA ASP A 521 44.85 37.04 -21.54
C ASP A 521 44.23 36.79 -20.13
N ASP A 522 45.12 36.79 -19.12
CA ASP A 522 45.00 37.05 -17.65
C ASP A 522 43.65 37.01 -16.88
N ASP A 523 43.64 36.30 -15.72
CA ASP A 523 43.78 36.95 -14.39
C ASP A 523 44.28 35.94 -13.30
N GLN A 524 44.65 36.42 -12.09
CA GLN A 524 45.46 35.73 -11.07
C GLN A 524 44.79 35.59 -9.67
N GLY A 525 45.36 34.74 -8.80
CA GLY A 525 44.95 34.47 -7.40
C GLY A 525 44.93 32.96 -7.08
N ASP A 526 45.71 32.34 -6.17
CA ASP A 526 46.30 32.78 -4.87
C ASP A 526 45.21 33.10 -3.81
N ASP A 527 45.15 32.53 -2.60
CA ASP A 527 45.98 31.57 -1.79
C ASP A 527 45.12 30.33 -1.39
N GLY A 528 45.55 29.25 -0.69
CA GLY A 528 46.82 28.82 -0.07
C GLY A 528 46.62 27.56 0.82
N ASP A 529 47.69 27.02 1.43
CA ASP A 529 47.67 25.80 2.28
C ASP A 529 47.17 26.03 3.74
N ASP A 530 46.37 25.09 4.28
CA ASP A 530 46.51 24.47 5.63
C ASP A 530 45.52 23.28 5.84
#